data_AF-A0ABD1QLM3-F1
#
_entry.id   AF-A0ABD1QLM3-F1
#
_cell.length_a   1.000
_cell.length_b   1.000
_cell.length_c   1.000
_cell.angle_alpha   90.00
_cell.angle_beta   90.00
_cell.angle_gamma   90.00
#
_symmetry.space_group_name_H-M   'P 1'
#
loop_
_entity.id
_entity.type
_entity.pdbx_description
1 polymer ?
#
loop_
_entity_poly.entity_id
_entity_poly.type
_entity_poly.pdbx_seq_one_letter_code
_entity_poly.pdbx_strand_id
1 'polypeptide(L)'
;MNLSSSSLSRRVYLTSILPIGALYFLSLWLSNSTYIYLSVSFIQMLKALMPVAVYSIGILFKKDSYKNNTMLNMVVISIEVAIVAYGEAKYNSWGAFLQLGAVVFEATILVMI
;
A
#
# COMPACT_ATOMS: atom_id res chain seq x y z
N MET A 1 -21.71 -28.56 22.80
CA MET A 1 -21.48 -27.87 21.51
C MET A 1 -19.99 -27.96 21.20
N ASN A 2 -19.65 -28.78 20.20
CA ASN A 2 -18.27 -29.14 19.86
C ASN A 2 -17.45 -27.93 19.40
N LEU A 3 -16.43 -27.58 20.18
CA LEU A 3 -15.34 -26.70 19.76
C LEU A 3 -14.46 -27.46 18.77
N SER A 4 -14.88 -27.57 17.52
CA SER A 4 -14.01 -28.02 16.44
C SER A 4 -13.02 -26.91 16.14
N SER A 5 -11.89 -26.93 16.85
CA SER A 5 -10.65 -26.28 16.47
C SER A 5 -10.33 -26.70 15.04
N SER A 6 -10.80 -25.92 14.06
CA SER A 6 -10.43 -26.05 12.67
C SER A 6 -8.93 -25.84 12.60
N SER A 7 -8.17 -26.93 12.57
CA SER A 7 -6.80 -26.89 12.12
C SER A 7 -6.83 -26.18 10.78
N LEU A 8 -6.29 -24.96 10.70
CA LEU A 8 -5.94 -24.34 9.44
C LEU A 8 -5.13 -25.39 8.70
N SER A 9 -5.77 -26.07 7.75
CA SER A 9 -5.14 -27.15 7.00
C SER A 9 -3.83 -26.58 6.48
N ARG A 10 -2.69 -27.25 6.69
CA ARG A 10 -1.36 -26.73 6.31
C ARG A 10 -1.34 -26.17 4.89
N ARG A 11 -2.20 -26.74 4.03
CA ARG A 11 -2.48 -26.26 2.68
C ARG A 11 -3.06 -24.84 2.64
N VAL A 12 -4.11 -24.53 3.40
CA VAL A 12 -4.68 -23.16 3.50
C VAL A 12 -3.65 -22.18 4.07
N TYR A 13 -2.86 -22.61 5.07
CA TYR A 13 -1.81 -21.77 5.63
C TYR A 13 -0.73 -21.43 4.59
N LEU A 14 -0.21 -22.44 3.88
CA LEU A 14 0.82 -22.24 2.87
C LEU A 14 0.31 -21.54 1.61
N THR A 15 -0.95 -21.72 1.23
CA THR A 15 -1.50 -21.15 -0.01
C THR A 15 -2.09 -19.76 0.18
N SER A 16 -2.57 -19.40 1.37
CA SER A 16 -3.19 -18.09 1.61
C SER A 16 -2.33 -17.17 2.48
N ILE A 17 -1.72 -17.67 3.56
CA ILE A 17 -1.00 -16.83 4.53
C ILE A 17 0.42 -16.54 4.05
N LEU A 18 1.10 -17.52 3.46
CA LEU A 18 2.46 -17.35 2.93
C LEU A 18 2.58 -16.24 1.87
N PRO A 19 1.72 -16.16 0.81
CA PRO A 19 1.85 -15.09 -0.18
C PRO A 19 1.54 -13.71 0.40
N ILE A 20 0.56 -13.60 1.30
CA ILE A 20 0.24 -12.34 2.00
C ILE A 20 1.44 -11.90 2.85
N GLY A 21 2.03 -12.83 3.60
CA GLY A 21 3.24 -12.57 4.38
C GLY A 21 4.42 -12.15 3.50
N ALA A 22 4.66 -12.83 2.38
CA ALA A 22 5.75 -12.49 1.45
C ALA A 22 5.60 -11.07 0.88
N LEU A 23 4.39 -10.69 0.48
CA LEU A 23 4.10 -9.32 0.04
C LEU A 23 4.34 -8.30 1.18
N TYR A 24 3.98 -8.65 2.41
CA TYR A 24 4.17 -7.78 3.57
C TYR A 24 5.65 -7.58 3.90
N PHE A 25 6.44 -8.65 3.91
CA PHE A 25 7.89 -8.56 4.07
C PHE A 25 8.53 -7.71 2.98
N LEU A 26 8.08 -7.84 1.74
CA LEU A 26 8.59 -7.03 0.63
C LEU A 26 8.24 -5.55 0.80
N SER A 27 7.00 -5.22 1.16
CA SER A 27 6.57 -3.85 1.46
C SER A 27 7.43 -3.23 2.57
N LEU A 28 7.65 -3.97 3.66
CA LEU A 28 8.50 -3.53 4.77
C LEU A 28 9.95 -3.32 4.33
N TRP A 29 10.51 -4.21 3.51
CA TRP A 29 11.87 -4.06 3.00
C TRP A 29 12.04 -2.78 2.17
N LEU A 30 11.11 -2.52 1.24
CA LEU A 30 11.14 -1.32 0.40
C LEU A 30 10.93 -0.05 1.25
N SER A 31 9.97 -0.06 2.17
CA SER A 31 9.72 1.10 3.04
C SER A 31 10.91 1.38 3.96
N ASN A 32 11.59 0.35 4.48
CA ASN A 32 12.77 0.52 5.33
C ASN A 32 13.98 1.00 4.53
N SER A 33 14.15 0.52 3.29
CA SER A 33 15.23 0.97 2.40
C SER A 33 15.09 2.45 2.03
N THR A 34 13.86 2.97 2.04
CA THR A 34 13.55 4.36 1.70
C THR A 34 14.11 5.37 2.72
N TYR A 35 14.25 5.01 4.00
CA TYR A 35 14.78 5.92 5.04
C TYR A 35 16.23 6.39 4.77
N ILE A 36 16.97 5.68 3.92
CA ILE A 36 18.32 6.07 3.52
C ILE A 36 18.28 7.21 2.50
N TYR A 37 17.20 7.31 1.73
CA TYR A 37 17.07 8.25 0.62
C TYR A 37 16.12 9.42 0.91
N LEU A 38 15.15 9.26 1.80
CA LEU A 38 14.09 10.23 2.08
C LEU A 38 13.94 10.55 3.57
N SER A 39 13.40 11.74 3.86
CA SER A 39 13.03 12.15 5.20
C SER A 39 11.78 11.39 5.69
N VAL A 40 11.63 11.24 7.01
CA VAL A 40 10.43 10.63 7.61
C VAL A 40 9.16 11.40 7.21
N SER A 41 9.25 12.73 7.14
CA SER A 41 8.14 13.61 6.72
C SER A 41 7.73 13.35 5.27
N PHE A 42 8.69 13.20 4.37
CA PHE A 42 8.42 12.89 2.97
C PHE A 42 7.83 11.49 2.79
N ILE A 43 8.32 10.51 3.56
CA ILE A 43 7.75 9.15 3.59
C ILE A 43 6.29 9.19 4.03
N GLN A 44 5.99 9.91 5.12
CA GLN A 44 4.62 10.05 5.64
C GLN A 44 3.70 10.73 4.62
N MET A 45 4.22 11.72 3.90
CA MET A 45 3.48 12.41 2.85
C MET A 45 3.21 11.49 1.65
N LEU A 46 4.17 10.67 1.20
CA LEU A 46 3.91 9.66 0.18
C LEU A 46 2.93 8.58 0.65
N LYS A 47 2.96 8.22 1.95
CA LYS A 47 1.96 7.33 2.54
C LYS A 47 0.56 7.95 2.58
N ALA A 48 0.39 9.27 2.44
CA ALA A 48 -0.94 9.86 2.29
C ALA A 48 -1.64 9.46 0.97
N LEU A 49 -0.90 8.90 0.00
CA LEU A 49 -1.45 8.31 -1.23
C LEU A 49 -2.03 6.90 -1.03
N MET A 50 -1.86 6.32 0.15
CA MET A 50 -2.34 4.98 0.45
C MET A 50 -3.84 4.76 0.20
N PRO A 51 -4.78 5.64 0.61
CA PRO A 51 -6.20 5.48 0.25
C PRO A 51 -6.44 5.46 -1.27
N VAL A 52 -5.65 6.21 -2.05
CA VAL A 52 -5.74 6.23 -3.52
C VAL A 52 -5.30 4.88 -4.09
N ALA A 53 -4.18 4.35 -3.61
CA ALA A 53 -3.65 3.05 -4.04
C ALA A 53 -4.62 1.91 -3.68
N VAL A 54 -5.13 1.90 -2.45
CA VAL A 54 -6.08 0.87 -1.96
C VAL A 54 -7.34 0.86 -2.81
N TYR A 55 -7.95 2.02 -3.06
CA TYR A 55 -9.17 2.08 -3.86
C TYR A 55 -8.94 1.73 -5.34
N SER A 56 -7.82 2.18 -5.91
CA SER A 56 -7.46 1.86 -7.30
C SER A 56 -7.29 0.34 -7.47
N ILE A 57 -6.59 -0.30 -6.53
CA ILE A 57 -6.42 -1.75 -6.51
C ILE A 57 -7.77 -2.45 -6.23
N GLY A 58 -8.59 -1.91 -5.33
CA GLY A 58 -9.95 -2.44 -5.06
C GLY A 58 -10.84 -2.46 -6.30
N ILE A 59 -10.79 -1.42 -7.14
CA ILE A 59 -11.49 -1.38 -8.43
C ILE A 59 -10.89 -2.39 -9.42
N LEU A 60 -9.56 -2.47 -9.52
CA LEU A 60 -8.86 -3.43 -10.39
C LEU A 60 -9.23 -4.88 -10.08
N PHE A 61 -9.35 -5.20 -8.79
CA PHE A 61 -9.78 -6.52 -8.31
C PHE A 61 -11.31 -6.71 -8.34
N LYS A 62 -12.08 -5.72 -8.85
CA LYS A 62 -13.55 -5.70 -8.85
C LYS A 62 -14.20 -5.92 -7.48
N LYS A 63 -13.51 -5.57 -6.39
CA LYS A 63 -14.02 -5.69 -5.01
C LYS A 63 -15.03 -4.58 -4.70
N ASP A 64 -14.89 -3.41 -5.33
CA ASP A 64 -15.73 -2.23 -5.11
C ASP A 64 -16.45 -1.74 -6.37
N SER A 65 -17.68 -1.22 -6.18
CA SER A 65 -18.42 -0.52 -7.25
C SER A 65 -17.83 0.87 -7.45
N TYR A 66 -17.43 1.15 -8.69
CA TYR A 66 -16.82 2.43 -9.08
C TYR A 66 -17.73 3.62 -8.79
N LYS A 67 -17.31 4.51 -7.88
CA LYS A 67 -18.00 5.77 -7.57
C LYS A 67 -17.15 6.96 -8.03
N ASN A 68 -17.74 7.80 -8.88
CA ASN A 68 -17.04 8.93 -9.48
C ASN A 68 -16.64 9.99 -8.44
N ASN A 69 -17.49 10.27 -7.44
CA ASN A 69 -17.18 11.19 -6.34
C ASN A 69 -15.95 10.75 -5.53
N THR A 70 -15.83 9.46 -5.24
CA THR A 70 -14.69 8.93 -4.48
C THR A 70 -13.40 9.02 -5.28
N MET A 71 -13.45 8.74 -6.59
CA MET A 71 -12.27 8.86 -7.45
C MET A 71 -11.81 10.31 -7.59
N LEU A 72 -12.73 11.27 -7.66
CA LEU A 72 -12.40 12.70 -7.68
C LEU A 72 -11.65 13.12 -6.40
N ASN A 73 -12.13 12.73 -5.22
CA ASN A 73 -11.43 13.03 -3.97
C ASN A 73 -10.00 12.46 -3.95
N MET A 74 -9.79 11.26 -4.52
CA MET A 74 -8.49 10.62 -4.59
C MET A 74 -7.52 11.30 -5.56
N VAL A 75 -8.04 11.81 -6.69
CA VAL A 75 -7.25 12.63 -7.61
C VAL A 75 -6.82 13.93 -6.94
N VAL A 76 -7.71 14.58 -6.20
CA VAL A 76 -7.40 15.81 -5.44
C VAL A 76 -6.26 15.55 -4.44
N ILE A 77 -6.37 14.50 -3.62
CA ILE A 77 -5.30 14.11 -2.68
C ILE A 77 -3.98 13.83 -3.41
N SER A 78 -4.03 13.17 -4.57
CA SER A 78 -2.83 12.84 -5.35
C SER A 78 -2.11 14.08 -5.88
N ILE A 79 -2.88 15.07 -6.32
CA ILE A 79 -2.36 16.35 -6.81
C ILE A 79 -1.73 17.14 -5.67
N GLU A 80 -2.39 17.23 -4.51
CA GLU A 80 -1.86 17.90 -3.33
C GLU A 80 -0.51 17.30 -2.90
N VAL A 81 -0.45 15.97 -2.78
CA VAL A 81 0.78 15.25 -2.42
C VAL A 81 1.88 15.48 -3.45
N ALA A 82 1.56 15.48 -4.76
CA ALA A 82 2.54 15.76 -5.80
C ALA A 82 3.12 17.18 -5.65
N ILE A 83 2.27 18.19 -5.47
CA ILE A 83 2.70 19.59 -5.30
C ILE A 83 3.63 19.73 -4.09
N VAL A 84 3.25 19.17 -2.94
CA VAL A 84 4.09 19.25 -1.73
C VAL A 84 5.38 18.43 -1.91
N ALA A 85 5.33 17.29 -2.63
CA ALA A 85 6.51 16.50 -2.94
C ALA A 85 7.55 17.25 -3.76
N TYR A 86 7.10 18.01 -4.75
CA TYR A 86 7.99 18.85 -5.56
C TYR A 86 8.62 20.00 -4.77
N GLY A 87 7.98 20.46 -3.69
CA GLY A 87 8.51 21.51 -2.82
C GLY A 87 9.52 21.05 -1.76
N GLU A 88 9.79 19.74 -1.66
CA GLU A 88 10.61 19.19 -0.58
C GLU A 88 12.12 19.31 -0.90
N ALA A 89 12.86 19.94 0.02
CA ALA A 89 14.28 20.26 -0.19
C ALA A 89 15.19 19.02 -0.26
N LYS A 90 14.74 17.86 0.23
CA LYS A 90 15.48 16.59 0.21
C LYS A 90 14.86 15.58 -0.75
N TYR A 91 14.25 16.05 -1.84
CA TYR A 91 13.63 15.19 -2.83
C TYR A 91 14.67 14.29 -3.52
N ASN A 92 14.51 12.97 -3.37
CA ASN A 92 15.24 11.96 -4.12
C ASN A 92 14.26 11.04 -4.87
N SER A 93 14.25 11.13 -6.20
CA SER A 93 13.37 10.35 -7.07
C SER A 93 13.50 8.83 -6.89
N TRP A 94 14.71 8.33 -6.58
CA TRP A 94 14.92 6.89 -6.37
C TRP A 94 14.24 6.40 -5.09
N GLY A 95 14.42 7.14 -4.00
CA GLY A 95 13.72 6.87 -2.75
C GLY A 95 12.20 6.96 -2.93
N ALA A 96 11.71 7.97 -3.66
CA ALA A 96 10.29 8.13 -3.94
C ALA A 96 9.71 6.92 -4.68
N PHE A 97 10.44 6.40 -5.67
CA PHE A 97 10.02 5.19 -6.39
C PHE A 97 9.96 3.95 -5.48
N LEU A 98 10.97 3.75 -4.62
CA LEU A 98 10.97 2.66 -3.64
C LEU A 98 9.78 2.77 -2.66
N GLN A 99 9.49 3.98 -2.19
CA GLN A 99 8.37 4.23 -1.27
C GLN A 99 7.02 4.00 -1.93
N LEU A 100 6.83 4.49 -3.17
CA LEU A 100 5.60 4.27 -3.92
C LEU A 100 5.39 2.77 -4.20
N GLY A 101 6.46 2.04 -4.52
CA GLY A 101 6.42 0.58 -4.61
C GLY A 101 5.98 -0.06 -3.30
N ALA A 102 6.54 0.36 -2.17
CA ALA A 102 6.14 -0.14 -0.84
C ALA A 102 4.64 0.10 -0.57
N VAL A 103 4.12 1.29 -0.89
CA VAL A 103 2.70 1.65 -0.74
C VAL A 103 1.80 0.78 -1.63
N VAL A 104 2.22 0.47 -2.86
CA VAL A 104 1.45 -0.42 -3.75
C VAL A 104 1.36 -1.84 -3.18
N PHE A 105 2.46 -2.38 -2.66
CA PHE A 105 2.46 -3.69 -2.01
C PHE A 105 1.61 -3.69 -0.73
N GLU A 106 1.75 -2.65 0.10
CA GLU A 106 0.95 -2.47 1.32
C GLU A 106 -0.55 -2.40 0.99
N ALA A 107 -0.91 -1.63 -0.05
CA ALA A 107 -2.28 -1.49 -0.51
C ALA A 107 -2.85 -2.79 -1.10
N THR A 108 -2.04 -3.55 -1.84
CA THR A 108 -2.44 -4.88 -2.38
C THR A 108 -2.84 -5.82 -1.24
N ILE A 109 -2.04 -5.85 -0.18
CA ILE A 109 -2.32 -6.67 1.02
C ILE A 109 -3.61 -6.21 1.69
N LEU A 110 -3.80 -4.91 1.87
CA LEU A 110 -5.03 -4.37 2.47
C LEU A 110 -6.29 -4.72 1.68
N VAL A 111 -6.20 -4.82 0.36
CA VAL A 111 -7.33 -5.25 -0.48
C VAL A 111 -7.57 -6.76 -0.38
N MET A 112 -6.52 -7.56 -0.16
CA MET A 112 -6.63 -9.02 -0.03
C MET A 112 -7.15 -9.49 1.33
N ILE A 113 -6.97 -8.67 2.37
CA ILE A 113 -7.57 -8.86 3.70
C ILE A 113 -9.09 -8.61 3.63
#